data_AF-A0A3A6NRG1-F1
#
_entry.id   AF-A0A3A6NRG1-F1
#
_cell.length_a   1.000
_cell.length_b   1.000
_cell.length_c   1.000
_cell.angle_alpha   90.00
_cell.angle_beta   90.00
_cell.angle_gamma   90.00
#
_symmetry.space_group_name_H-M   'P 1'
#
loop_
_entity.id
_entity.type
_entity.pdbx_description
1 polymer ?
#
loop_
_entity_poly.entity_id
_entity_poly.type
_entity_poly.pdbx_seq_one_letter_code
_entity_poly.pdbx_strand_id
1 'polypeptide(L)'
;MEQNVNILVIGGSAAGLVAAMTAKANHQDKRVMMIRKEEKVMIPCGIPYIFGTLEHTDQNILPDAGLINLGVEIVLDVVLSIDPEGHYVTTEKGNKVTYDRLVITTGSIPIKPS
;
A
#
# COMPACT_ATOMS: atom_id res chain seq x y z
N MET A 1 14.17 -11.30 -6.52
CA MET A 1 13.69 -12.62 -6.04
C MET A 1 12.25 -12.79 -6.52
N GLU A 2 11.83 -14.00 -6.91
CA GLU A 2 10.43 -14.24 -7.31
C GLU A 2 9.57 -14.52 -6.07
N GLN A 3 8.43 -13.86 -5.97
CA GLN A 3 7.45 -14.06 -4.89
C GLN A 3 6.07 -14.36 -5.49
N ASN A 4 5.28 -15.16 -4.78
CA ASN A 4 3.89 -15.46 -5.13
C ASN A 4 2.95 -15.13 -3.97
N VAL A 5 1.91 -14.36 -4.25
CA VAL A 5 0.91 -13.93 -3.25
C VAL A 5 -0.49 -14.17 -3.80
N ASN A 6 -1.46 -14.36 -2.91
CA ASN A 6 -2.85 -14.50 -3.38
C ASN A 6 -3.43 -13.13 -3.75
N ILE A 7 -3.20 -12.12 -2.93
CA ILE A 7 -3.74 -10.78 -3.14
C ILE A 7 -2.60 -9.78 -3.02
N LEU A 8 -2.35 -9.05 -4.10
CA LEU A 8 -1.40 -7.95 -4.15
C LEU A 8 -2.14 -6.61 -4.16
N VAL A 9 -1.77 -5.73 -3.23
CA VAL A 9 -2.25 -4.35 -3.16
C VAL A 9 -1.08 -3.41 -3.47
N ILE A 10 -1.24 -2.52 -4.46
CA ILE A 10 -0.23 -1.51 -4.79
C ILE A 10 -0.71 -0.16 -4.27
N GLY A 11 0.10 0.48 -3.42
CA GLY A 11 -0.25 1.70 -2.70
C GLY A 11 -0.75 1.39 -1.29
N GLY A 12 -0.33 2.21 -0.31
CA GLY A 12 -0.57 1.96 1.12
C GLY A 12 -1.21 3.11 1.88
N SER A 13 -1.88 4.04 1.20
CA SER A 13 -2.68 5.09 1.84
C SER A 13 -4.09 4.59 2.14
N ALA A 14 -5.08 5.47 2.27
CA ALA A 14 -6.43 5.16 2.74
C ALA A 14 -7.07 3.96 2.01
N ALA A 15 -7.08 3.98 0.66
CA ALA A 15 -7.67 2.89 -0.12
C ALA A 15 -6.89 1.58 0.01
N GLY A 16 -5.57 1.63 -0.03
CA GLY A 16 -4.72 0.45 0.10
C GLY A 16 -4.84 -0.21 1.47
N LEU A 17 -4.85 0.58 2.54
CA LEU A 17 -5.02 0.09 3.91
C LEU A 17 -6.36 -0.63 4.07
N VAL A 18 -7.47 0.01 3.65
CA VAL A 18 -8.81 -0.60 3.73
C VAL A 18 -8.89 -1.86 2.88
N ALA A 19 -8.36 -1.84 1.64
CA ALA A 19 -8.37 -2.99 0.75
C ALA A 19 -7.61 -4.18 1.33
N ALA A 20 -6.39 -3.97 1.82
CA ALA A 20 -5.57 -5.04 2.37
C ALA A 20 -6.13 -5.61 3.69
N MET A 21 -6.60 -4.75 4.60
CA MET A 21 -7.25 -5.20 5.84
C MET A 21 -8.53 -5.99 5.54
N THR A 22 -9.36 -5.51 4.61
CA THR A 22 -10.60 -6.19 4.22
C THR A 22 -10.31 -7.53 3.57
N ALA A 23 -9.36 -7.58 2.64
CA ALA A 23 -8.92 -8.80 2.00
C ALA A 23 -8.46 -9.84 3.02
N LYS A 24 -7.62 -9.43 3.98
CA LYS A 24 -7.08 -10.34 4.99
C LYS A 24 -8.12 -10.77 6.02
N ALA A 25 -9.03 -9.89 6.43
CA ALA A 25 -10.11 -10.22 7.36
C ALA A 25 -11.11 -11.24 6.77
N ASN A 26 -11.44 -11.12 5.48
CA ASN A 26 -12.36 -12.03 4.79
C ASN A 26 -11.70 -13.32 4.28
N HIS A 27 -10.36 -13.31 4.13
CA HIS A 27 -9.59 -14.43 3.60
C HIS A 27 -8.34 -14.68 4.47
N GLN A 28 -8.57 -15.16 5.69
CA GLN A 28 -7.51 -15.33 6.70
C GLN A 28 -6.40 -16.30 6.25
N ASP A 29 -6.74 -17.31 5.45
CA ASP A 29 -5.83 -18.31 4.90
C ASP A 29 -4.97 -17.78 3.74
N LYS A 30 -5.32 -16.62 3.16
CA LYS A 30 -4.63 -16.07 1.99
C LYS A 30 -3.45 -15.19 2.38
N ARG A 31 -2.39 -15.26 1.56
CA ARG A 31 -1.23 -14.35 1.62
C ARG A 31 -1.62 -13.02 0.97
N VAL A 32 -1.71 -11.97 1.79
CA VAL A 32 -2.02 -10.61 1.36
C VAL A 32 -0.77 -9.75 1.53
N MET A 33 -0.33 -9.14 0.44
CA MET A 33 0.85 -8.27 0.41
C MET A 33 0.48 -6.88 -0.09
N MET A 34 1.00 -5.87 0.57
CA MET A 34 0.94 -4.48 0.15
C MET A 34 2.33 -4.00 -0.24
N ILE A 35 2.47 -3.45 -1.45
CA ILE A 35 3.68 -2.75 -1.87
C ILE A 35 3.41 -1.25 -1.82
N ARG A 36 4.25 -0.50 -1.11
CA ARG A 36 4.19 0.97 -1.06
C ARG A 36 5.57 1.59 -1.06
N LYS A 37 5.66 2.83 -1.55
CA LYS A 37 6.93 3.57 -1.64
C LYS A 37 7.36 4.13 -0.28
N GLU A 38 6.42 4.70 0.47
CA GLU A 38 6.71 5.42 1.70
C GLU A 38 6.71 4.50 2.92
N GLU A 39 7.74 4.62 3.77
CA GLU A 39 7.79 3.93 5.07
C GLU A 39 6.69 4.44 6.00
N LYS A 40 6.52 5.76 6.09
CA LYS A 40 5.46 6.41 6.86
C LYS A 40 4.43 7.01 5.89
N VAL A 41 3.19 6.60 6.03
CA VAL A 41 2.09 7.12 5.22
C VAL A 41 1.31 8.13 6.04
N MET A 42 0.93 9.26 5.44
CA MET A 42 0.10 10.26 6.11
C MET A 42 -1.38 10.00 5.85
N ILE A 43 -2.24 10.43 6.76
CA ILE A 43 -3.69 10.52 6.54
C ILE A 43 -3.95 11.76 5.67
N PRO A 44 -4.37 11.63 4.39
CA PRO A 44 -4.46 12.79 3.50
C PRO A 44 -5.48 13.83 3.97
N CYS A 45 -6.61 13.37 4.52
CA CYS A 45 -7.62 14.27 5.08
C CYS A 45 -7.16 14.98 6.37
N GLY A 46 -6.09 14.51 7.01
CA GLY A 46 -5.50 15.13 8.19
C GLY A 46 -4.45 16.21 7.88
N ILE A 47 -3.96 16.29 6.63
CA ILE A 47 -2.96 17.29 6.21
C ILE A 47 -3.38 18.74 6.52
N PRO A 48 -4.63 19.18 6.25
CA PRO A 48 -5.04 20.55 6.53
C PRO A 48 -4.94 20.94 8.00
N TYR A 49 -5.02 19.97 8.92
CA TYR A 49 -5.01 20.22 10.37
C TYR A 49 -3.61 20.45 10.94
N ILE A 50 -2.55 20.19 10.16
CA ILE A 50 -1.15 20.48 10.55
C ILE A 50 -0.94 21.98 10.79
N PHE A 51 -1.70 22.83 10.12
CA PHE A 51 -1.61 24.29 10.28
C PHE A 51 -2.46 24.85 11.43
N GLY A 52 -3.00 23.97 12.29
CA GLY A 52 -3.89 24.37 13.37
C GLY A 52 -3.92 23.37 14.52
N THR A 53 -4.82 22.39 14.45
CA THR A 53 -5.13 21.48 15.56
C THR A 53 -4.03 20.47 15.89
N LEU A 54 -3.27 20.04 14.89
CA LEU A 54 -2.16 19.11 15.12
C LEU A 54 -0.91 19.90 15.52
N GLU A 55 -0.27 19.48 16.60
CA GLU A 55 0.95 20.10 17.12
C GLU A 55 2.18 19.66 16.33
N HIS A 56 2.17 18.42 15.82
CA HIS A 56 3.28 17.81 15.11
C HIS A 56 2.80 16.94 13.95
N THR A 57 3.59 16.86 12.88
CA THR A 57 3.29 16.05 11.70
C THR A 57 3.16 14.56 12.01
N ASP A 58 3.82 14.08 13.07
CA ASP A 58 3.76 12.69 13.52
C ASP A 58 2.34 12.29 14.00
N GLN A 59 1.51 13.26 14.41
CA GLN A 59 0.10 13.01 14.76
C GLN A 59 -0.79 12.73 13.54
N ASN A 60 -0.27 12.88 12.32
CA ASN A 60 -0.97 12.60 11.07
C ASN A 60 -0.49 11.30 10.37
N ILE A 61 0.29 10.46 11.06
CA ILE A 61 0.77 9.20 10.50
C ILE A 61 -0.37 8.17 10.54
N LEU A 62 -0.63 7.54 9.39
CA LEU A 62 -1.51 6.39 9.27
C LEU A 62 -0.79 5.16 9.86
N PRO A 63 -1.33 4.54 10.93
CA PRO A 63 -0.62 3.48 11.64
C PRO A 63 -0.71 2.12 10.91
N ASP A 64 0.40 1.41 10.84
CA ASP A 64 0.48 0.07 10.24
C ASP A 64 0.00 -1.05 11.15
N ALA A 65 -0.16 -0.78 12.46
CA ALA A 65 -0.45 -1.81 13.45
C ALA A 65 -1.67 -2.67 13.09
N GLY A 66 -2.72 -2.06 12.51
CA GLY A 66 -3.90 -2.80 12.05
C GLY A 66 -3.59 -3.81 10.93
N LEU A 67 -2.74 -3.45 9.98
CA LEU A 67 -2.30 -4.33 8.89
C LEU A 67 -1.43 -5.47 9.43
N ILE A 68 -0.44 -5.12 10.26
CA ILE A 68 0.52 -6.08 10.83
C ILE A 68 -0.19 -7.09 11.72
N ASN A 69 -1.10 -6.63 12.59
CA ASN A 69 -1.86 -7.50 13.49
C ASN A 69 -2.78 -8.47 12.74
N LEU A 70 -3.26 -8.10 11.54
CA LEU A 70 -4.02 -8.99 10.67
C LEU A 70 -3.13 -9.95 9.86
N GLY A 71 -1.80 -9.76 9.88
CA GLY A 71 -0.86 -10.55 9.10
C GLY A 71 -0.78 -10.14 7.64
N VAL A 72 -1.03 -8.86 7.32
CA VAL A 72 -0.72 -8.30 6.00
C VAL A 72 0.78 -8.02 5.92
N GLU A 73 1.42 -8.47 4.84
CA GLU A 73 2.83 -8.18 4.57
C GLU A 73 2.98 -6.80 3.92
N ILE A 74 3.79 -5.93 4.52
CA ILE A 74 4.09 -4.60 3.95
C ILE A 74 5.50 -4.63 3.37
N VAL A 75 5.62 -4.34 2.07
CA VAL A 75 6.88 -4.27 1.36
C VAL A 75 7.13 -2.84 0.90
N LEU A 76 8.27 -2.28 1.32
CA LEU A 76 8.71 -0.96 0.88
C LEU A 76 9.43 -1.08 -0.46
N ASP A 77 8.74 -0.73 -1.54
CA ASP A 77 9.23 -0.82 -2.92
C ASP A 77 8.34 0.01 -3.86
N VAL A 78 8.79 0.19 -5.10
CA VAL A 78 8.03 0.88 -6.15
C VAL A 78 7.73 -0.13 -7.26
N VAL A 79 6.45 -0.30 -7.59
CA VAL A 79 6.05 -1.10 -8.77
C VAL A 79 6.29 -0.27 -10.03
N LEU A 80 7.09 -0.81 -10.95
CA LEU A 80 7.46 -0.16 -12.21
C LEU A 80 6.59 -0.62 -13.39
N SER A 81 6.19 -1.89 -13.40
CA SER A 81 5.31 -2.43 -14.43
C SER A 81 4.41 -3.52 -13.88
N ILE A 82 3.27 -3.69 -14.56
CA ILE A 82 2.27 -4.73 -14.31
C ILE A 82 2.14 -5.50 -15.62
N ASP A 83 2.24 -6.82 -15.57
CA ASP A 83 1.90 -7.74 -16.64
C ASP A 83 0.58 -8.45 -16.26
N PRO A 84 -0.57 -8.01 -16.82
CA PRO A 84 -1.86 -8.61 -16.52
C PRO A 84 -2.02 -10.02 -17.10
N GLU A 85 -1.38 -10.34 -18.23
CA GLU A 85 -1.47 -11.65 -18.87
C GLU A 85 -0.62 -12.68 -18.12
N GLY A 86 0.59 -12.28 -17.74
CA GLY A 86 1.51 -13.06 -16.93
C GLY A 86 1.17 -13.08 -15.43
N HIS A 87 0.21 -12.27 -14.98
CA HIS A 87 -0.19 -12.13 -13.58
C HIS A 87 0.97 -11.77 -12.62
N TYR A 88 1.82 -10.83 -13.01
CA TYR A 88 2.92 -10.38 -12.15
C TYR A 88 3.21 -8.88 -12.25
N VAL A 89 3.91 -8.35 -11.25
CA VAL A 89 4.49 -7.00 -11.29
C VAL A 89 6.00 -7.07 -11.18
N THR A 90 6.67 -6.06 -11.73
CA THR A 90 8.10 -5.83 -11.48
C THR A 90 8.29 -4.58 -10.63
N THR A 91 9.28 -4.62 -9.76
CA THR A 91 9.57 -3.57 -8.79
C THR A 91 10.95 -2.96 -9.04
N GLU A 92 11.17 -1.76 -8.52
CA GLU A 92 12.44 -1.02 -8.64
C GLU A 92 13.61 -1.77 -8.02
N LYS A 93 13.39 -2.52 -6.93
CA LYS A 93 14.43 -3.39 -6.33
C LYS A 93 14.66 -4.70 -7.10
N GLY A 94 14.07 -4.87 -8.27
CA GLY A 94 14.24 -6.07 -9.11
C GLY A 94 13.47 -7.30 -8.61
N ASN A 95 12.47 -7.12 -7.75
CA ASN A 95 11.56 -8.20 -7.38
C ASN A 95 10.48 -8.39 -8.45
N LYS A 96 10.11 -9.64 -8.66
CA LYS A 96 8.96 -10.04 -9.48
C LYS A 96 7.93 -10.68 -8.56
N VAL A 97 6.74 -10.09 -8.47
CA VAL A 97 5.67 -10.56 -7.58
C VAL A 97 4.50 -11.03 -8.42
N THR A 98 4.24 -12.33 -8.40
CA THR A 98 3.09 -12.98 -9.04
C THR A 98 1.88 -12.93 -8.11
N TYR A 99 0.68 -12.75 -8.68
CA TYR A 99 -0.55 -12.57 -7.91
C TYR A 99 -1.74 -13.33 -8.49
N ASP A 100 -2.66 -13.80 -7.63
CA ASP A 100 -3.97 -14.29 -8.11
C ASP A 100 -4.93 -13.13 -8.35
N ARG A 101 -4.87 -12.09 -7.51
CA ARG A 101 -5.67 -10.88 -7.59
C ARG A 101 -4.80 -9.65 -7.33
N LEU A 102 -5.09 -8.59 -8.08
CA LEU A 102 -4.39 -7.30 -7.98
C LEU A 102 -5.39 -6.18 -7.65
N VAL A 103 -5.03 -5.34 -6.68
CA VAL A 103 -5.76 -4.10 -6.35
C VAL A 103 -4.80 -2.92 -6.50
N ILE A 104 -5.15 -1.97 -7.38
CA ILE A 104 -4.33 -0.78 -7.64
C ILE A 104 -4.92 0.40 -6.87
N THR A 105 -4.14 0.95 -5.94
CA THR A 105 -4.53 2.05 -5.03
C THR A 105 -3.45 3.14 -4.97
N THR A 106 -2.78 3.37 -6.10
CA THR A 106 -1.61 4.26 -6.22
C THR A 106 -1.93 5.76 -6.09
N GLY A 107 -3.21 6.13 -5.99
CA GLY A 107 -3.63 7.52 -5.83
C GLY A 107 -3.38 8.37 -7.06
N SER A 108 -3.13 9.66 -6.85
CA SER A 108 -2.88 10.65 -7.90
C SER A 108 -1.47 11.24 -7.78
N ILE A 109 -1.01 11.86 -8.86
CA ILE A 109 0.25 12.62 -8.87
C ILE A 109 -0.09 14.09 -8.61
N PRO A 110 0.44 14.72 -7.54
CA PRO A 110 0.18 16.13 -7.27
C PRO A 110 0.83 17.01 -8.33
N ILE A 111 0.13 18.06 -8.75
CA ILE A 111 0.62 19.08 -9.69
C ILE A 111 0.87 20.36 -8.91
N LYS A 112 2.06 20.94 -9.06
CA LYS A 112 2.32 22.32 -8.61
C LYS A 112 1.74 23.28 -9.66
N PRO A 113 0.78 24.15 -9.30
CA PRO A 113 0.28 25.18 -10.22
C PRO A 113 1.42 26.12 -10.65
N SER A 114 1.35 26.60 -11.89
CA SER A 114 2.29 27.59 -12.46
C SER A 114 2.15 28.97 -11.83
#